data_AF-A0A7S3YU08-F1
#
_entry.id   AF-A0A7S3YU08-F1
#
_cell.length_a   1.000
_cell.length_b   1.000
_cell.length_c   1.000
_cell.angle_alpha   90.00
_cell.angle_beta   90.00
_cell.angle_gamma   90.00
#
_symmetry.space_group_name_H-M   'P 1'
#
loop_
_entity.id
_entity.type
_entity.pdbx_description
1 polymer ?
#
loop_
_entity_poly.entity_id
_entity_poly.type
_entity_poly.pdbx_seq_one_letter_code
_entity_poly.pdbx_strand_id
1 'polypeptide(L)'
;RHQIRVHLAHLGHPVVGDATYGKGHPLSATAPRMALHAWKLIMNLGNNTRINQKRKRSPQFGTVAAEAPDPFANLNDEQHRPETALPGALSPAEKEGPQ
;
A
#
# COMPACT_ATOMS: atom_id res chain seq x y z
N ARG A 1 1.31 -17.10 6.61
CA ARG A 1 2.70 -17.00 6.08
C ARG A 1 2.67 -17.30 4.58
N HIS A 2 3.44 -16.61 3.73
CA HIS A 2 3.46 -16.77 2.26
C HIS A 2 2.09 -16.60 1.55
N GLN A 3 1.19 -15.77 2.10
CA GLN A 3 -0.21 -15.69 1.64
C GLN A 3 -0.32 -15.43 0.13
N ILE A 4 0.32 -14.38 -0.36
CA ILE A 4 0.30 -14.00 -1.80
C ILE A 4 0.75 -15.17 -2.67
N ARG A 5 1.89 -15.80 -2.33
CA ARG A 5 2.48 -16.91 -3.11
C ARG A 5 1.54 -18.12 -3.18
N VAL A 6 1.01 -18.52 -2.03
CA VAL A 6 0.11 -19.69 -1.91
C VAL A 6 -1.19 -19.45 -2.68
N HIS A 7 -1.78 -18.26 -2.55
CA HIS A 7 -3.05 -17.95 -3.23
C HIS A 7 -2.87 -17.91 -4.74
N LEU A 8 -1.81 -17.25 -5.23
CA LEU A 8 -1.51 -17.20 -6.65
C LEU A 8 -1.25 -18.60 -7.25
N ALA A 9 -0.51 -19.45 -6.54
CA ALA A 9 -0.30 -20.83 -6.98
C ALA A 9 -1.59 -21.66 -6.96
N HIS A 10 -2.45 -21.49 -5.95
CA HIS A 10 -3.74 -22.16 -5.86
C HIS A 10 -4.69 -21.79 -7.02
N LEU A 11 -4.62 -20.53 -7.48
CA LEU A 11 -5.36 -20.05 -8.66
C LEU A 11 -4.75 -20.50 -10.00
N GLY A 12 -3.66 -21.28 -9.99
CA GLY A 12 -2.97 -21.73 -11.21
C GLY A 12 -1.99 -20.70 -11.79
N HIS A 13 -1.72 -19.61 -11.09
CA HIS A 13 -0.85 -18.52 -11.53
C HIS A 13 0.30 -18.27 -10.55
N PRO A 14 1.21 -19.24 -10.34
CA PRO A 14 2.28 -19.08 -9.36
C PRO A 14 3.22 -17.92 -9.71
N VAL A 15 3.88 -17.35 -8.70
CA VAL A 15 4.85 -16.27 -8.89
C VAL A 15 6.05 -16.77 -9.68
N VAL A 16 6.45 -16.04 -10.72
CA VAL A 16 7.64 -16.33 -11.54
C VAL A 16 8.89 -16.35 -10.66
N GLY A 17 9.77 -17.33 -10.83
CA GLY A 17 10.97 -17.50 -10.01
C GLY A 17 10.72 -18.04 -8.59
N ASP A 18 9.50 -18.48 -8.26
CA ASP A 18 9.19 -19.11 -6.96
C ASP A 18 9.62 -20.59 -6.95
N ALA A 19 10.72 -20.87 -6.26
CA ALA A 19 11.28 -22.23 -6.16
C ALA A 19 10.39 -23.23 -5.38
N THR A 20 9.42 -22.77 -4.58
CA THR A 20 8.57 -23.65 -3.77
C THR A 20 7.23 -23.92 -4.45
N TYR A 21 6.49 -22.87 -4.81
CA TYR A 21 5.13 -22.98 -5.33
C TYR A 21 5.05 -22.88 -6.86
N GLY A 22 6.14 -22.48 -7.53
CA GLY A 22 6.24 -22.43 -8.99
C GLY A 22 6.87 -23.67 -9.62
N LYS A 23 7.32 -24.66 -8.83
CA LYS A 23 8.01 -25.86 -9.34
C LYS A 23 7.14 -26.59 -10.37
N GLY A 24 7.73 -26.86 -11.54
CA GLY A 24 7.04 -27.50 -12.67
C GLY A 24 6.29 -26.53 -13.59
N HIS A 25 6.16 -25.25 -13.21
CA HIS A 25 5.63 -24.22 -14.12
C HIS A 25 6.74 -23.75 -15.08
N PRO A 26 6.47 -23.63 -16.40
CA PRO A 26 7.48 -23.24 -17.39
C PRO A 26 8.18 -21.91 -17.07
N LEU A 27 7.44 -20.99 -16.44
CA LEU A 27 7.96 -19.67 -16.07
C LEU A 27 8.79 -19.66 -14.78
N SER A 28 8.90 -20.77 -14.06
CA SER A 28 9.60 -20.78 -12.77
C SER A 28 11.11 -20.56 -12.90
N ALA A 29 11.71 -20.83 -14.07
CA ALA A 29 13.14 -20.64 -14.32
C ALA A 29 13.47 -19.33 -15.07
N THR A 30 12.45 -18.53 -15.41
CA THR A 30 12.61 -17.35 -16.29
C THR A 30 13.13 -16.11 -15.56
N ALA A 31 13.17 -16.15 -14.22
CA ALA A 31 13.69 -15.08 -13.40
C ALA A 31 14.74 -15.62 -12.42
N PRO A 32 15.85 -14.87 -12.17
CA PRO A 32 16.91 -15.30 -11.27
C PRO A 32 16.47 -15.30 -9.79
N ARG A 33 15.31 -14.69 -9.49
CA ARG A 33 14.69 -14.66 -8.17
C ARG A 33 13.17 -14.53 -8.31
N MET A 34 12.46 -14.84 -7.23
CA MET A 34 11.01 -14.65 -7.15
C MET A 34 10.60 -13.22 -7.50
N ALA A 35 9.75 -13.06 -8.51
CA ALA A 35 9.22 -11.80 -9.03
C ALA A 35 8.13 -11.21 -8.12
N LEU A 36 8.46 -11.04 -6.83
CA LEU A 36 7.59 -10.44 -5.82
C LEU A 36 8.32 -9.27 -5.15
N HIS A 37 7.72 -8.08 -5.21
CA HIS A 37 8.31 -6.84 -4.69
C HIS A 37 7.27 -5.98 -3.97
N ALA A 38 7.61 -5.51 -2.78
CA ALA A 38 6.85 -4.48 -2.07
C ALA A 38 7.16 -3.10 -2.70
N TRP A 39 6.39 -2.74 -3.73
CA TRP A 39 6.61 -1.54 -4.52
C TRP A 39 6.06 -0.25 -3.87
N LYS A 40 5.11 -0.38 -2.93
CA LYS A 40 4.49 0.73 -2.20
C LYS A 40 4.22 0.32 -0.75
N LEU A 41 4.49 1.23 0.19
CA LEU A 41 4.16 1.09 1.61
C LEU A 41 3.50 2.39 2.09
N ILE A 42 2.31 2.26 2.68
CA ILE A 42 1.63 3.36 3.35
C ILE A 42 1.42 2.95 4.81
N MET A 43 1.77 3.82 5.75
CA MET A 43 1.64 3.54 7.18
C MET A 43 1.46 4.83 7.98
N ASN A 44 0.71 4.77 9.08
CA ASN A 44 0.62 5.85 10.05
C ASN A 44 1.65 5.61 11.16
N LEU A 45 2.51 6.60 11.43
CA LEU A 45 3.62 6.48 12.39
C LEU A 45 3.24 6.94 13.81
N GLY A 46 2.01 7.41 14.02
CA GLY A 46 1.57 8.17 15.19
C GLY A 46 1.44 9.65 14.84
N ASN A 47 1.18 10.54 15.82
CA ASN A 47 1.28 12.01 15.74
C ASN A 47 0.76 12.70 14.45
N ASN A 48 -0.28 12.17 13.83
CA ASN A 48 -0.79 12.60 12.52
C ASN A 48 0.21 12.51 11.36
N THR A 49 1.30 11.78 11.52
CA THR A 49 2.29 11.53 10.47
C THR A 49 1.95 10.27 9.70
N ARG A 50 1.72 10.44 8.39
CA ARG A 50 1.52 9.35 7.43
C ARG A 50 2.73 9.26 6.51
N ILE A 51 3.31 8.07 6.40
CA ILE A 51 4.39 7.79 5.44
C ILE A 51 3.81 7.11 4.20
N ASN A 52 4.30 7.50 3.02
CA ASN A 52 3.96 6.89 1.73
C ASN A 52 5.24 6.69 0.94
N GLN A 53 5.81 5.49 1.02
CA GLN A 53 7.05 5.14 0.36
C GLN A 53 6.76 4.34 -0.91
N LYS A 54 7.22 4.84 -2.05
CA LYS A 54 7.27 4.10 -3.32
C LYS A 54 8.68 3.61 -3.61
N ARG A 55 8.80 2.44 -4.23
CA ARG A 55 10.06 1.85 -4.68
C ARG A 55 9.91 1.41 -6.13
N LYS A 56 10.87 1.82 -6.97
CA LYS A 56 10.96 1.32 -8.34
C LYS A 56 11.30 -0.17 -8.32
N ARG A 57 10.79 -0.89 -9.32
CA ARG A 57 11.09 -2.30 -9.56
C ARG A 57 12.60 -2.55 -9.51
N SER A 58 13.01 -3.63 -8.83
CA SER A 58 14.42 -4.04 -8.82
C SER A 58 14.85 -4.51 -10.20
N PRO A 59 16.02 -4.08 -10.72
CA PRO A 59 16.60 -4.63 -11.95
C PRO A 59 16.80 -6.15 -11.90
N GLN A 60 16.89 -6.72 -10.70
CA GLN A 60 17.14 -8.14 -10.47
C GLN A 60 15.95 -9.05 -10.85
N PHE A 61 14.79 -8.50 -11.21
CA PHE A 61 13.66 -9.28 -11.74
C PHE A 61 13.79 -9.60 -13.23
N GLY A 62 14.85 -9.12 -13.89
CA GLY A 62 15.08 -9.33 -15.32
C GLY A 62 14.03 -8.64 -16.19
N THR A 63 13.74 -9.24 -17.34
CA THR A 63 12.80 -8.70 -18.34
C THR A 63 11.32 -8.94 -18.01
N VAL A 64 11.02 -9.71 -16.96
CA VAL A 64 9.65 -10.01 -16.55
C VAL A 64 9.02 -8.76 -15.91
N ALA A 65 8.28 -8.01 -16.72
CA ALA A 65 7.55 -6.83 -16.29
C ALA A 65 6.15 -6.84 -16.91
N ALA A 66 5.16 -6.50 -16.10
CA ALA A 66 3.88 -6.01 -16.58
C ALA A 66 3.68 -4.63 -15.95
N GLU A 67 3.35 -3.63 -16.76
CA GLU A 67 2.93 -2.34 -16.24
C GLU A 67 1.45 -2.44 -15.87
N ALA A 68 1.13 -2.04 -14.65
CA ALA A 68 -0.24 -1.95 -14.18
C ALA A 68 -0.42 -0.59 -13.48
N PRO A 69 -1.58 0.08 -13.67
CA PRO A 69 -1.89 1.30 -12.94
C PRO A 69 -1.93 1.00 -11.42
N ASP A 70 -1.62 2.01 -10.60
CA ASP A 70 -1.70 1.89 -9.14
C ASP A 70 -3.15 1.60 -8.72
N PRO A 71 -3.49 0.37 -8.30
CA PRO A 71 -4.87 0.04 -7.92
C PRO A 71 -5.30 0.78 -6.65
N PHE A 72 -4.35 1.40 -5.95
CA PHE A 72 -4.52 2.15 -4.73
C PHE A 72 -4.22 3.64 -4.93
N ALA A 73 -4.32 4.15 -6.17
CA ALA A 73 -4.13 5.58 -6.46
C ALA A 73 -5.11 6.46 -5.66
N ASN A 74 -6.33 5.95 -5.45
CA ASN A 74 -7.39 6.67 -4.75
C ASN A 74 -7.38 6.48 -3.22
N LEU A 75 -6.39 5.78 -2.64
CA LEU A 75 -6.29 5.59 -1.18
C LEU A 75 -5.78 6.83 -0.42
N ASN A 76 -5.91 8.04 -0.98
CA ASN A 76 -5.34 9.26 -0.40
C ASN A 76 -6.31 10.00 0.56
N ASP A 77 -5.73 10.32 1.71
CA ASP A 77 -5.94 11.39 2.70
C ASP A 77 -7.25 11.65 3.47
N GLU A 78 -8.40 11.03 3.19
CA GLU A 78 -9.62 11.32 3.99
C GLU A 78 -9.74 10.62 5.35
N GLN A 79 -8.77 9.78 5.74
CA GLN A 79 -8.80 9.10 7.05
C GLN A 79 -8.00 9.82 8.15
N HIS A 80 -7.54 11.04 7.89
CA HIS A 80 -6.90 11.89 8.89
C HIS A 80 -7.73 13.15 9.18
N ARG A 81 -9.00 12.97 9.57
CA ARG A 81 -9.70 14.03 10.30
C ARG A 81 -9.03 14.13 11.67
N PRO A 82 -8.38 15.24 12.03
CA PRO A 82 -7.94 15.42 13.41
C PRO A 82 -9.21 15.38 14.28
N GLU A 83 -9.31 14.39 15.18
CA GLU A 83 -10.39 14.25 16.15
C GLU A 83 -10.29 15.31 17.27
N THR A 84 -9.96 16.56 16.93
CA THR A 84 -9.79 17.63 17.93
C THR A 84 -10.06 19.00 17.32
N ALA A 85 -11.31 19.22 16.94
CA ALA A 85 -11.91 20.54 17.11
C ALA A 85 -13.24 20.30 17.84
N LEU A 86 -13.18 20.38 19.17
CA LEU A 86 -14.38 20.47 20.00
C LEU A 86 -15.24 21.64 19.47
N PRO A 87 -16.53 21.45 19.15
CA PRO A 87 -17.41 22.55 18.85
C PRO A 87 -17.76 23.25 20.17
N GLY A 88 -16.96 24.23 20.59
CA GLY A 88 -17.23 24.88 21.88
C GLY A 88 -16.30 26.01 22.32
N ALA A 89 -15.40 26.51 21.47
CA ALA A 89 -14.73 27.78 21.78
C ALA A 89 -15.68 28.93 21.43
N LEU A 90 -16.53 29.27 22.39
CA LEU A 90 -17.39 30.46 22.39
C LEU A 90 -16.51 31.70 22.14
N SER A 91 -16.77 32.42 21.07
CA SER A 91 -16.26 33.79 20.86
C SER A 91 -16.87 34.72 21.92
N PRO A 92 -16.12 35.68 22.50
CA PRO A 92 -16.68 36.67 23.40
C PRO A 92 -17.29 37.80 22.57
N ALA A 93 -18.58 37.70 22.27
CA ALA A 93 -19.34 38.80 21.71
C ALA A 93 -20.63 38.99 22.50
N GLU A 94 -20.80 40.24 22.95
CA GLU A 94 -22.09 40.90 23.12
C GLU A 94 -22.93 40.45 24.33
N LYS A 95 -22.75 41.17 25.45
CA LYS A 95 -23.87 41.46 26.36
C LYS A 95 -24.42 42.83 26.04
N GLU A 96 -25.61 42.78 25.49
CA GLU A 96 -26.56 43.84 25.21
C GLU A 96 -26.84 44.72 26.45
N GLY A 97 -27.03 46.02 26.25
CA GLY A 97 -27.99 46.79 27.07
C GLY A 97 -29.43 46.48 26.60
N PRO A 98 -30.50 47.06 27.20
CA PRO A 98 -30.54 48.14 28.17
C PRO A 98 -31.45 47.88 29.40
N GLN A 99 -31.20 48.63 30.49
CA GLN A 99 -32.20 49.28 31.36
C GLN A 99 -31.55 50.54 31.93
#